data_AF-A0A429FH27-F1
#
_entry.id   AF-A0A429FH27-F1
#
_cell.length_a   1.000
_cell.length_b   1.000
_cell.length_c   1.000
_cell.angle_alpha   90.00
_cell.angle_beta   90.00
_cell.angle_gamma   90.00
#
_symmetry.space_group_name_H-M   'P 1'
#
loop_
_entity.id
_entity.type
_entity.pdbx_description
1 polymer ?
#
loop_
_entity_poly.entity_id
_entity_poly.type
_entity_poly.pdbx_seq_one_letter_code
_entity_poly.pdbx_strand_id
1 'polypeptide(L)'
;MIDTDADEVRLCALEGCENPLPPPAVDADGKRKGGRPSAYCSKTHADAASRARRAAAVASVADPLLEVRRIADEFTPAAASLVELLDAMRSRFDNAAEAALGRVTEAETDAAAARREAEDAQQAAAKADTARATALAASRDDKMAKAKAERAAEQALKDAEETRQRSWAEVAAHERARGAAEAATVAAERARDALVSDLRTLREDFAAVREEKTRLAAELGERDTALARAVAELEALLDRLDEAKARATVSEKDCAAARAESAALRGDLDRVRAELAQEHTARSLAEARATALAEELERAQARAVADQARYDDVVRQLAELARPPVVEESPESPVEASELK
;
A
#
# COMPACT_ATOMS: atom_id res chain seq x y z
N MET A 1 -49.43 166.10 -112.46
CA MET A 1 -48.22 165.28 -112.24
C MET A 1 -48.44 164.02 -113.04
N ILE A 2 -48.07 163.97 -114.33
CA ILE A 2 -46.68 163.89 -114.87
C ILE A 2 -46.04 162.62 -114.30
N ASP A 3 -45.73 161.54 -115.04
CA ASP A 3 -45.21 161.41 -116.43
C ASP A 3 -46.03 160.39 -117.26
N THR A 4 -46.45 160.63 -118.52
CA THR A 4 -45.75 160.64 -119.82
C THR A 4 -45.03 159.35 -120.25
N ASP A 5 -45.72 158.62 -121.14
CA ASP A 5 -45.27 157.93 -122.36
C ASP A 5 -43.83 157.40 -122.45
N ALA A 6 -43.71 156.07 -122.52
CA ALA A 6 -42.95 155.38 -123.57
C ALA A 6 -43.41 153.91 -123.65
N ASP A 7 -43.70 153.44 -124.87
CA ASP A 7 -44.03 152.05 -125.20
C ASP A 7 -42.93 151.08 -124.72
N GLU A 8 -43.05 150.59 -123.48
CA GLU A 8 -42.28 149.43 -123.03
C GLU A 8 -42.74 148.22 -123.85
N VAL A 9 -41.83 147.70 -124.68
CA VAL A 9 -42.01 146.44 -125.40
C VAL A 9 -42.20 145.34 -124.37
N ARG A 10 -43.45 145.06 -123.98
CA ARG A 10 -43.75 144.01 -123.03
C ARG A 10 -43.48 142.67 -123.71
N LEU A 11 -42.51 141.94 -123.18
CA LEU A 11 -42.07 140.64 -123.66
C LEU A 11 -42.95 139.52 -123.12
N CYS A 12 -42.92 138.38 -123.82
CA CYS A 12 -43.62 137.17 -123.41
C CYS A 12 -43.11 136.67 -122.04
N ALA A 13 -44.01 136.37 -121.09
CA ALA A 13 -43.65 135.93 -119.73
C ALA A 13 -43.18 134.46 -119.62
N LEU A 14 -42.75 133.83 -120.72
CA LEU A 14 -42.14 132.50 -120.73
C LEU A 14 -40.63 132.68 -120.60
N GLU A 15 -39.98 132.06 -119.60
CA GLU A 15 -38.53 132.12 -119.43
C GLU A 15 -37.80 131.73 -120.73
N GLY A 16 -36.99 132.67 -121.25
CA GLY A 16 -36.23 132.53 -122.50
C GLY A 16 -36.93 132.99 -123.78
N CYS A 17 -38.12 133.58 -123.73
CA CYS A 17 -38.81 134.10 -124.93
C CYS A 17 -38.79 135.64 -125.01
N GLU A 18 -38.16 136.17 -126.05
CA GLU A 18 -37.99 137.62 -126.27
C GLU A 18 -38.98 138.21 -127.30
N ASN A 19 -40.05 137.50 -127.63
CA ASN A 19 -41.03 138.03 -128.59
C ASN A 19 -41.93 139.10 -127.94
N PRO A 20 -42.18 140.22 -128.63
CA PRO A 20 -43.07 141.28 -128.15
C PRO A 20 -44.53 140.80 -128.13
N LEU A 21 -45.30 141.28 -127.15
CA LEU A 21 -46.73 140.95 -127.02
C LEU A 21 -47.56 141.58 -128.16
N PRO A 22 -48.57 140.88 -128.69
CA PRO A 22 -49.43 141.42 -129.73
C PRO A 22 -50.17 142.69 -129.24
N PRO A 23 -50.32 143.71 -130.10
CA PRO A 23 -50.95 144.97 -129.72
C PRO A 23 -52.41 144.75 -129.33
N PRO A 24 -52.94 145.54 -128.38
CA PRO A 24 -54.30 145.38 -127.90
C PRO A 24 -55.31 145.73 -128.99
N ALA A 25 -56.33 144.88 -129.18
CA ALA A 25 -57.40 145.13 -130.14
C ALA A 25 -58.22 146.39 -129.76
N VAL A 26 -58.31 147.33 -130.69
CA VAL A 26 -59.08 148.58 -130.60
C VAL A 26 -60.28 148.56 -131.57
N ASP A 27 -61.37 149.24 -131.21
CA ASP A 27 -62.56 149.40 -132.05
C ASP A 27 -62.46 150.62 -132.99
N ALA A 28 -63.46 150.80 -133.86
CA ALA A 28 -63.47 151.82 -134.92
C ALA A 28 -63.47 153.27 -134.42
N ASP A 29 -63.75 153.50 -133.13
CA ASP A 29 -63.74 154.82 -132.48
C ASP A 29 -62.49 155.01 -131.58
N GLY A 30 -61.47 154.15 -131.76
CA GLY A 30 -60.19 154.25 -131.06
C GLY A 30 -60.24 153.83 -129.58
N LYS A 31 -61.33 153.20 -129.13
CA LYS A 31 -61.44 152.68 -127.76
C LYS A 31 -61.06 151.20 -127.70
N ARG A 32 -60.43 150.83 -126.59
CA ARG A 32 -59.92 149.48 -126.37
C ARG A 32 -61.10 148.51 -126.19
N LYS A 33 -61.16 147.44 -127.00
CA LYS A 33 -62.17 146.40 -126.85
C LYS A 33 -61.84 145.58 -125.60
N GLY A 34 -62.70 145.65 -124.58
CA GLY A 34 -62.44 145.11 -123.24
C GLY A 34 -61.92 143.65 -123.24
N GLY A 35 -60.79 143.44 -122.57
CA GLY A 35 -60.14 142.15 -122.34
C GLY A 35 -58.78 142.32 -121.63
N ARG A 36 -58.39 141.37 -120.75
CA ARG A 36 -57.11 141.44 -120.01
C ARG A 36 -55.93 141.31 -120.99
N PRO A 37 -54.86 142.13 -120.89
CA PRO A 37 -53.72 142.04 -121.81
C PRO A 37 -53.13 140.62 -121.79
N SER A 38 -52.83 140.04 -122.96
CA SER A 38 -52.22 138.71 -122.99
C SER A 38 -50.81 138.81 -122.39
N ALA A 39 -50.49 137.95 -121.43
CA ALA A 39 -49.15 137.90 -120.83
C ALA A 39 -48.13 137.11 -121.67
N TYR A 40 -48.57 136.53 -122.79
CA TYR A 40 -47.76 135.72 -123.69
C TYR A 40 -48.03 136.13 -125.14
N CYS A 41 -47.00 136.03 -125.99
CA CYS A 41 -47.10 136.44 -127.39
C CYS A 41 -47.99 135.51 -128.22
N SER A 42 -48.23 134.28 -127.73
CA SER A 42 -49.10 133.28 -128.34
C SER A 42 -49.67 132.31 -127.30
N LYS A 43 -50.74 131.59 -127.67
CA LYS A 43 -51.34 130.53 -126.84
C LYS A 43 -50.36 129.39 -126.54
N THR A 44 -49.48 129.06 -127.49
CA THR A 44 -48.46 128.00 -127.30
C THR A 44 -47.48 128.32 -126.18
N HIS A 45 -47.13 129.60 -125.98
CA HIS A 45 -46.23 130.02 -124.90
C HIS A 45 -46.94 130.09 -123.54
N ALA A 46 -48.23 130.43 -123.53
CA ALA A 46 -49.04 130.31 -122.32
C ALA A 46 -49.11 128.85 -121.84
N ASP A 47 -49.29 127.89 -122.77
CA ASP A 47 -49.34 126.46 -122.46
C ASP A 47 -47.96 125.90 -122.08
N ALA A 48 -46.87 126.37 -122.69
CA ALA A 48 -45.50 126.01 -122.30
C ALA A 48 -45.17 126.51 -120.88
N ALA A 49 -45.54 127.74 -120.53
CA ALA A 49 -45.34 128.29 -119.19
C ALA A 49 -46.21 127.57 -118.14
N SER A 50 -47.41 127.12 -118.51
CA SER A 50 -48.25 126.28 -117.65
C SER A 50 -47.64 124.89 -117.42
N ARG A 51 -47.02 124.28 -118.45
CA ARG A 51 -46.30 123.01 -118.31
C ARG A 51 -45.04 123.16 -117.45
N ALA A 52 -44.26 124.22 -117.65
CA ALA A 52 -43.08 124.52 -116.84
C ALA A 52 -43.44 124.73 -115.36
N ARG A 53 -44.51 125.50 -115.07
CA ARG A 53 -45.00 125.68 -113.69
C ARG A 53 -45.47 124.38 -113.04
N ARG A 54 -46.15 123.51 -113.79
CA ARG A 54 -46.56 122.18 -113.29
C ARG A 54 -45.37 121.26 -113.05
N ALA A 55 -44.36 121.30 -113.91
CA ALA A 55 -43.11 120.54 -113.71
C ALA A 55 -42.34 121.02 -112.46
N ALA A 56 -42.25 122.34 -112.24
CA ALA A 56 -41.60 122.92 -111.06
C ALA A 56 -42.35 122.58 -109.76
N ALA A 57 -43.68 122.60 -109.76
CA ALA A 57 -44.49 122.19 -108.61
C ALA A 57 -44.31 120.70 -108.29
N VAL A 58 -44.24 119.84 -109.30
CA VAL A 58 -43.93 118.41 -109.11
C VAL A 58 -42.51 118.21 -108.59
N ALA A 59 -41.50 118.92 -109.11
CA ALA A 59 -40.12 118.84 -108.61
C ALA A 59 -40.02 119.28 -107.14
N SER A 60 -40.73 120.34 -106.73
CA SER A 60 -40.71 120.84 -105.33
C SER A 60 -41.23 119.84 -104.28
N VAL A 61 -41.98 118.82 -104.71
CA VAL A 61 -42.48 117.74 -103.83
C VAL A 61 -41.74 116.43 -104.10
N ALA A 62 -41.41 116.14 -105.35
CA ALA A 62 -40.73 114.92 -105.74
C ALA A 62 -39.26 114.90 -105.27
N ASP A 63 -38.52 116.02 -105.39
CA ASP A 63 -37.09 116.05 -105.05
C ASP A 63 -36.84 115.83 -103.55
N PRO A 64 -37.58 116.45 -102.60
CA PRO A 64 -37.42 116.17 -101.18
C PRO A 64 -37.81 114.74 -100.80
N LEU A 65 -38.84 114.17 -101.45
CA LEU A 65 -39.25 112.78 -101.21
C LEU A 65 -38.24 111.77 -101.77
N LEU A 66 -37.59 112.09 -102.88
CA LEU A 66 -36.48 111.30 -103.42
C LEU A 66 -35.25 111.37 -102.52
N GLU A 67 -34.98 112.52 -101.89
CA GLU A 67 -33.88 112.68 -100.95
C GLU A 67 -34.14 111.95 -99.63
N VAL A 68 -35.36 112.02 -99.08
CA VAL A 68 -35.75 111.21 -97.92
C VAL A 68 -35.68 109.72 -98.24
N ARG A 69 -36.08 109.32 -99.46
CA ARG A 69 -35.95 107.95 -99.93
C ARG A 69 -34.48 107.54 -100.07
N ARG A 70 -33.61 108.40 -100.60
CA ARG A 70 -32.17 108.16 -100.70
C ARG A 70 -31.51 107.99 -99.32
N ILE A 71 -31.84 108.87 -98.36
CA ILE A 71 -31.37 108.77 -96.98
C ILE A 71 -31.90 107.49 -96.32
N ALA A 72 -33.16 107.12 -96.55
CA ALA A 72 -33.72 105.87 -96.05
C ALA A 72 -33.05 104.64 -96.70
N ASP A 73 -32.76 104.68 -98.01
CA ASP A 73 -32.07 103.63 -98.75
C ASP A 73 -30.60 103.49 -98.29
N GLU A 74 -29.94 104.57 -97.86
CA GLU A 74 -28.60 104.56 -97.28
C GLU A 74 -28.58 104.16 -95.78
N PHE A 75 -29.61 104.54 -95.01
CA PHE A 75 -29.70 104.26 -93.58
C PHE A 75 -30.16 102.83 -93.29
N THR A 76 -31.04 102.26 -94.11
CA THR A 76 -31.60 100.91 -93.89
C THR A 76 -30.51 99.83 -93.84
N PRO A 77 -29.48 99.81 -94.73
CA PRO A 77 -28.36 98.88 -94.62
C PRO A 77 -27.52 99.05 -93.34
N ALA A 78 -27.29 100.30 -92.92
CA ALA A 78 -26.53 100.58 -91.70
C ALA A 78 -27.31 100.16 -90.43
N ALA A 79 -28.62 100.40 -90.41
CA ALA A 79 -29.51 99.95 -89.35
C ALA A 79 -29.61 98.41 -89.31
N ALA A 80 -29.70 97.76 -90.46
CA ALA A 80 -29.68 96.29 -90.56
C ALA A 80 -28.37 95.72 -90.00
N SER A 81 -27.22 96.31 -90.36
CA SER A 81 -25.91 95.89 -89.83
C SER A 81 -25.79 96.07 -88.31
N LEU A 82 -26.36 97.15 -87.75
CA LEU A 82 -26.39 97.35 -86.30
C LEU A 82 -27.26 96.30 -85.59
N VAL A 83 -28.42 95.94 -86.16
CA VAL A 83 -29.28 94.88 -85.64
C VAL A 83 -28.55 93.53 -85.67
N GLU A 84 -27.86 93.20 -86.77
CA GLU A 84 -27.04 91.98 -86.87
C GLU A 84 -25.91 91.96 -85.83
N LEU A 85 -25.24 93.09 -85.57
CA LEU A 85 -24.21 93.20 -84.53
C LEU A 85 -24.77 93.02 -83.12
N LEU A 86 -25.96 93.57 -82.85
CA LEU A 86 -26.64 93.42 -81.56
C LEU A 86 -27.12 91.98 -81.34
N ASP A 87 -27.65 91.32 -82.37
CA ASP A 87 -28.02 89.90 -82.33
C ASP A 87 -26.79 89.01 -82.17
N ALA A 88 -25.68 89.31 -82.84
CA ALA A 88 -24.41 88.62 -82.66
C ALA A 88 -23.86 88.81 -81.23
N MET A 89 -23.99 90.01 -80.66
CA MET A 89 -23.58 90.28 -79.29
C MET A 89 -24.46 89.54 -78.28
N ARG A 90 -25.79 89.55 -78.49
CA ARG A 90 -26.75 88.78 -77.68
C ARG A 90 -26.44 87.30 -77.73
N SER A 91 -26.25 86.74 -78.93
CA SER A 91 -25.86 85.33 -79.10
C SER A 91 -24.55 84.99 -78.38
N ARG A 92 -23.54 85.88 -78.39
CA ARG A 92 -22.30 85.68 -77.62
C ARG A 92 -22.54 85.68 -76.11
N PHE A 93 -23.42 86.55 -75.60
CA PHE A 93 -23.78 86.57 -74.18
C PHE A 93 -24.57 85.32 -73.79
N ASP A 94 -25.53 84.89 -74.60
CA ASP A 94 -26.31 83.67 -74.38
C ASP A 94 -25.38 82.45 -74.34
N ASN A 95 -24.47 82.32 -75.32
CA ASN A 95 -23.45 81.27 -75.35
C ASN A 95 -22.50 81.32 -74.13
N ALA A 96 -22.09 82.51 -73.70
CA ALA A 96 -21.23 82.67 -72.52
C ALA A 96 -21.96 82.31 -71.22
N ALA A 97 -23.25 82.66 -71.11
CA ALA A 97 -24.09 82.30 -69.98
C ALA A 97 -24.33 80.79 -69.93
N GLU A 98 -24.64 80.16 -71.07
CA GLU A 98 -24.80 78.71 -71.17
C GLU A 98 -23.50 77.97 -70.81
N ALA A 99 -22.35 78.43 -71.31
CA ALA A 99 -21.04 77.86 -70.95
C ALA A 99 -20.69 78.06 -69.47
N ALA A 100 -21.04 79.20 -68.88
CA ALA A 100 -20.82 79.46 -67.46
C ALA A 100 -21.71 78.58 -66.58
N LEU A 101 -22.99 78.44 -66.93
CA LEU A 101 -23.92 77.53 -66.26
C LEU A 101 -23.45 76.08 -66.40
N GLY A 102 -23.02 75.66 -67.59
CA GLY A 102 -22.44 74.34 -67.84
C GLY A 102 -21.28 74.02 -66.91
N ARG A 103 -20.30 74.95 -66.79
CA ARG A 103 -19.16 74.79 -65.87
C ARG A 103 -19.57 74.72 -64.40
N VAL A 104 -20.57 75.50 -63.98
CA VAL A 104 -21.07 75.44 -62.59
C VAL A 104 -21.76 74.10 -62.35
N THR A 105 -22.61 73.63 -63.28
CA THR A 105 -23.27 72.34 -63.14
C THR A 105 -22.27 71.18 -63.12
N GLU A 106 -21.23 71.22 -63.95
CA GLU A 106 -20.17 70.22 -63.98
C GLU A 106 -19.37 70.23 -62.66
N ALA A 107 -18.98 71.41 -62.18
CA ALA A 107 -18.30 71.56 -60.90
C ALA A 107 -19.16 71.10 -59.70
N GLU A 108 -20.47 71.34 -59.74
CA GLU A 108 -21.42 70.86 -58.73
C GLU A 108 -21.54 69.33 -58.77
N THR A 109 -21.60 68.72 -59.96
CA THR A 109 -21.62 67.26 -60.11
C THR A 109 -20.33 66.62 -59.63
N ASP A 110 -19.18 67.20 -59.95
CA ASP A 110 -17.87 66.72 -59.51
C ASP A 110 -17.72 66.87 -57.99
N ALA A 111 -18.14 68.00 -57.41
CA ALA A 111 -18.13 68.20 -55.97
C ALA A 111 -19.11 67.26 -55.23
N ALA A 112 -20.24 66.90 -55.84
CA ALA A 112 -21.15 65.91 -55.29
C ALA A 112 -20.55 64.49 -55.36
N ALA A 113 -19.90 64.14 -56.47
CA ALA A 113 -19.20 62.87 -56.63
C ALA A 113 -18.05 62.71 -55.63
N ALA A 114 -17.19 63.73 -55.51
CA ALA A 114 -16.07 63.74 -54.56
C ALA A 114 -16.53 63.63 -53.10
N ARG A 115 -17.67 64.26 -52.74
CA ARG A 115 -18.26 64.12 -51.39
C ARG A 115 -18.73 62.70 -51.12
N ARG A 116 -19.42 62.08 -52.08
CA ARG A 116 -19.85 60.67 -51.95
C ARG A 116 -18.66 59.73 -51.83
N GLU A 117 -17.63 59.91 -52.66
CA GLU A 117 -16.41 59.10 -52.60
C GLU A 117 -15.69 59.26 -51.25
N ALA A 118 -15.63 60.49 -50.71
CA ALA A 118 -15.06 60.74 -49.38
C ALA A 118 -15.88 60.08 -48.26
N GLU A 119 -17.22 60.13 -48.32
CA GLU A 119 -18.10 59.45 -47.36
C GLU A 119 -17.94 57.93 -47.43
N ASP A 120 -17.90 57.35 -48.64
CA ASP A 120 -17.68 55.93 -48.85
C ASP A 120 -16.31 55.48 -48.33
N ALA A 121 -15.26 56.28 -48.58
CA ALA A 121 -13.92 56.03 -48.05
C ALA A 121 -13.87 56.09 -46.51
N GLN A 122 -14.56 57.05 -45.89
CA GLN A 122 -14.68 57.13 -44.44
C GLN A 122 -15.44 55.92 -43.85
N GLN A 123 -16.53 55.50 -44.48
CA GLN A 123 -17.27 54.32 -44.07
C GLN A 123 -16.43 53.04 -44.21
N ALA A 124 -15.66 52.91 -45.30
CA ALA A 124 -14.75 51.79 -45.51
C ALA A 124 -13.65 51.75 -44.45
N ALA A 125 -13.05 52.90 -44.12
CA ALA A 125 -12.05 53.03 -43.06
C ALA A 125 -12.62 52.63 -41.69
N ALA A 126 -13.81 53.13 -41.32
CA ALA A 126 -14.47 52.77 -40.06
C ALA A 126 -14.80 51.27 -39.97
N LYS A 127 -15.24 50.65 -41.08
CA LYS A 127 -15.45 49.19 -41.17
C LYS A 127 -14.13 48.42 -41.02
N ALA A 128 -13.03 48.90 -41.60
CA ALA A 128 -11.72 48.27 -41.45
C ALA A 128 -11.21 48.38 -40.00
N ASP A 129 -11.38 49.52 -39.34
CA ASP A 129 -10.97 49.72 -37.95
C ASP A 129 -11.77 48.85 -36.98
N THR A 130 -13.09 48.75 -37.17
CA THR A 130 -13.94 47.86 -36.36
C THR A 130 -13.61 46.39 -36.59
N ALA A 131 -13.35 45.97 -37.83
CA ALA A 131 -12.89 44.61 -38.13
C ALA A 131 -11.54 44.32 -37.47
N ARG A 132 -10.59 45.26 -37.53
CA ARG A 132 -9.28 45.15 -36.87
C ARG A 132 -9.42 45.05 -35.34
N ALA A 133 -10.25 45.89 -34.74
CA ALA A 133 -10.50 45.86 -33.30
C ALA A 133 -11.09 44.52 -32.86
N THR A 134 -12.04 43.99 -33.64
CA THR A 134 -12.68 42.69 -33.38
C THR A 134 -11.68 41.54 -33.51
N ALA A 135 -10.84 41.54 -34.55
CA ALA A 135 -9.80 40.53 -34.75
C ALA A 135 -8.75 40.54 -33.61
N LEU A 136 -8.37 41.73 -33.12
CA LEU A 136 -7.46 41.85 -31.99
C LEU A 136 -8.08 41.37 -30.67
N ALA A 137 -9.37 41.63 -30.45
CA ALA A 137 -10.09 41.11 -29.29
C ALA A 137 -10.18 39.58 -29.34
N ALA A 138 -10.62 39.01 -30.46
CA ALA A 138 -10.67 37.56 -30.67
C ALA A 138 -9.28 36.89 -30.46
N SER A 139 -8.21 37.50 -30.98
CA SER A 139 -6.85 36.99 -30.76
C SER A 139 -6.42 36.99 -29.29
N ARG A 140 -6.85 37.97 -28.49
CA ARG A 140 -6.58 38.01 -27.05
C ARG A 140 -7.36 36.93 -26.33
N ASP A 141 -8.64 36.77 -26.66
CA ASP A 141 -9.50 35.74 -26.07
C ASP A 141 -8.98 34.34 -26.38
N ASP A 142 -8.56 34.08 -27.63
CA ASP A 142 -7.93 32.81 -28.02
C ASP A 142 -6.64 32.54 -27.23
N LYS A 143 -5.79 33.55 -27.02
CA LYS A 143 -4.57 33.40 -26.20
C LYS A 143 -4.91 33.10 -24.75
N MET A 144 -5.91 33.77 -24.17
CA MET A 144 -6.35 33.49 -22.80
C MET A 144 -6.96 32.09 -22.69
N ALA A 145 -7.77 31.67 -23.67
CA ALA A 145 -8.37 30.34 -23.72
C ALA A 145 -7.30 29.25 -23.81
N LYS A 146 -6.30 29.43 -24.68
CA LYS A 146 -5.14 28.52 -24.79
C LYS A 146 -4.36 28.45 -23.48
N ALA A 147 -3.99 29.58 -22.89
CA ALA A 147 -3.26 29.60 -21.62
C ALA A 147 -4.06 28.94 -20.48
N LYS A 148 -5.39 29.10 -20.46
CA LYS A 148 -6.26 28.41 -19.49
C LYS A 148 -6.30 26.90 -19.73
N ALA A 149 -6.41 26.47 -20.99
CA ALA A 149 -6.41 25.06 -21.36
C ALA A 149 -5.06 24.39 -21.03
N GLU A 150 -3.94 25.06 -21.29
CA GLU A 150 -2.59 24.58 -20.95
C GLU A 150 -2.43 24.41 -19.43
N ARG A 151 -2.81 25.41 -18.63
CA ARG A 151 -2.79 25.28 -17.16
C ARG A 151 -3.68 24.16 -16.64
N ALA A 152 -4.86 23.99 -17.22
CA ALA A 152 -5.76 22.90 -16.85
C ALA A 152 -5.16 21.53 -17.21
N ALA A 153 -4.50 21.41 -18.37
CA ALA A 153 -3.80 20.19 -18.78
C ALA A 153 -2.60 19.89 -17.87
N GLU A 154 -1.78 20.89 -17.54
CA GLU A 154 -0.67 20.75 -16.59
C GLU A 154 -1.15 20.31 -15.21
N GLN A 155 -2.25 20.89 -14.71
CA GLN A 155 -2.83 20.48 -13.43
C GLN A 155 -3.35 19.05 -13.49
N ALA A 156 -4.06 18.67 -14.55
CA ALA A 156 -4.54 17.30 -14.73
C ALA A 156 -3.39 16.27 -14.78
N LEU A 157 -2.27 16.62 -15.41
CA LEU A 157 -1.07 15.77 -15.42
C LEU A 157 -0.44 15.64 -14.02
N LYS A 158 -0.37 16.73 -13.25
CA LYS A 158 0.11 16.71 -11.86
C LYS A 158 -0.80 15.84 -10.98
N ASP A 159 -2.11 16.05 -11.04
CA ASP A 159 -3.09 15.28 -10.26
C ASP A 159 -3.05 13.78 -10.62
N ALA A 160 -2.87 13.45 -11.91
CA ALA A 160 -2.71 12.07 -12.36
C ALA A 160 -1.41 11.43 -11.85
N GLU A 161 -0.30 12.15 -11.88
CA GLU A 161 0.97 11.67 -11.35
C GLU A 161 0.94 11.50 -9.83
N GLU A 162 0.32 12.42 -9.09
CA GLU A 162 0.10 12.27 -7.64
C GLU A 162 -0.76 11.05 -7.33
N THR A 163 -1.85 10.84 -8.08
CA THR A 163 -2.73 9.67 -7.91
C THR A 163 -1.98 8.37 -8.22
N ARG A 164 -1.14 8.37 -9.26
CA ARG A 164 -0.26 7.25 -9.58
C ARG A 164 0.73 6.99 -8.44
N GLN A 165 1.40 8.00 -7.90
CA GLN A 165 2.33 7.83 -6.79
C GLN A 165 1.64 7.31 -5.53
N ARG A 166 0.45 7.80 -5.19
CA ARG A 166 -0.35 7.30 -4.06
C ARG A 166 -0.73 5.83 -4.24
N SER A 167 -1.24 5.44 -5.40
CA SER A 167 -1.61 4.04 -5.66
C SER A 167 -0.39 3.10 -5.62
N TRP A 168 0.76 3.53 -6.14
CA TRP A 168 2.01 2.77 -6.03
C TRP A 168 2.48 2.63 -4.57
N ALA A 169 2.35 3.69 -3.76
CA ALA A 169 2.67 3.63 -2.34
C ALA A 169 1.75 2.69 -1.56
N GLU A 170 0.45 2.68 -1.89
CA GLU A 170 -0.53 1.75 -1.32
C GLU A 170 -0.22 0.29 -1.69
N VAL A 171 0.05 0.02 -2.97
CA VAL A 171 0.47 -1.33 -3.42
C VAL A 171 1.74 -1.77 -2.69
N ALA A 172 2.75 -0.91 -2.59
CA ALA A 172 3.97 -1.23 -1.86
C ALA A 172 3.72 -1.48 -0.36
N ALA A 173 2.77 -0.77 0.26
CA ALA A 173 2.37 -1.02 1.64
C ALA A 173 1.67 -2.38 1.80
N HIS A 174 0.76 -2.73 0.87
CA HIS A 174 0.09 -4.02 0.87
C HIS A 174 1.05 -5.18 0.64
N GLU A 175 2.01 -5.05 -0.28
CA GLU A 175 3.05 -6.08 -0.51
C GLU A 175 3.94 -6.27 0.72
N ARG A 176 4.35 -5.18 1.40
CA ARG A 176 5.08 -5.27 2.67
C ARG A 176 4.26 -5.96 3.77
N ALA A 177 2.98 -5.61 3.89
CA ALA A 177 2.08 -6.22 4.87
C ALA A 177 1.86 -7.71 4.58
N ARG A 178 1.70 -8.07 3.31
CA ARG A 178 1.61 -9.46 2.85
C ARG A 178 2.89 -10.24 3.18
N GLY A 179 4.05 -9.69 2.83
CA GLY A 179 5.33 -10.33 3.16
C GLY A 179 5.54 -10.52 4.66
N ALA A 180 5.13 -9.56 5.49
CA ALA A 180 5.16 -9.68 6.94
C ALA A 180 4.21 -10.77 7.46
N ALA A 181 3.00 -10.89 6.89
CA ALA A 181 2.03 -11.92 7.25
C ALA A 181 2.49 -13.33 6.84
N GLU A 182 3.08 -13.47 5.65
CA GLU A 182 3.67 -14.72 5.17
C GLU A 182 4.85 -15.14 6.06
N ALA A 183 5.75 -14.20 6.42
CA ALA A 183 6.85 -14.45 7.35
C ALA A 183 6.36 -14.86 8.75
N ALA A 184 5.30 -14.22 9.26
CA ALA A 184 4.69 -14.56 10.55
C ALA A 184 4.07 -15.97 10.52
N THR A 185 3.42 -16.34 9.41
CA THR A 185 2.87 -17.69 9.23
C THR A 185 3.97 -18.74 9.28
N VAL A 186 5.06 -18.54 8.51
CA VAL A 186 6.21 -19.46 8.51
C VAL A 186 6.86 -19.55 9.89
N ALA A 187 6.97 -18.43 10.62
CA ALA A 187 7.50 -18.42 11.98
C ALA A 187 6.61 -19.20 12.95
N ALA A 188 5.28 -19.05 12.84
CA ALA A 188 4.31 -19.78 13.66
C ALA A 188 4.33 -21.29 13.36
N GLU A 189 4.45 -21.68 12.09
CA GLU A 189 4.61 -23.09 11.70
C GLU A 189 5.88 -23.70 12.28
N ARG A 190 7.03 -23.01 12.16
CA ARG A 190 8.29 -23.46 12.76
C ARG A 190 8.20 -23.57 14.28
N ALA A 191 7.58 -22.61 14.95
CA ALA A 191 7.38 -22.65 16.39
C ALA A 191 6.48 -23.82 16.81
N ARG A 192 5.41 -24.08 16.07
CA ARG A 192 4.53 -25.23 16.28
C ARG A 192 5.31 -26.54 16.11
N ASP A 193 6.07 -26.68 15.04
CA ASP A 193 6.80 -27.92 14.74
C ASP A 193 7.90 -28.17 15.79
N ALA A 194 8.57 -27.12 16.27
CA ALA A 194 9.49 -27.20 17.40
C ALA A 194 8.79 -27.68 18.68
N LEU A 195 7.65 -27.09 19.05
CA LEU A 195 6.86 -27.53 20.21
C LEU A 195 6.36 -28.97 20.09
N VAL A 196 6.00 -29.42 18.88
CA VAL A 196 5.61 -30.80 18.62
C VAL A 196 6.80 -31.74 18.84
N SER A 197 8.00 -31.36 18.38
CA SER A 197 9.23 -32.10 18.63
C SER A 197 9.53 -32.18 20.12
N ASP A 198 9.48 -31.06 20.84
CA ASP A 198 9.75 -31.01 22.28
C ASP A 198 8.73 -31.86 23.07
N LEU A 199 7.44 -31.78 22.72
CA LEU A 199 6.40 -32.61 23.34
C LEU A 199 6.63 -34.10 23.08
N ARG A 200 7.17 -34.48 21.93
CA ARG A 200 7.51 -35.88 21.63
C ARG A 200 8.69 -36.33 22.50
N THR A 201 9.76 -35.56 22.56
CA THR A 201 10.92 -35.85 23.42
C THR A 201 10.51 -35.96 24.89
N LEU A 202 9.72 -35.01 25.40
CA LEU A 202 9.23 -35.05 26.78
C LEU A 202 8.37 -36.29 27.07
N ARG A 203 7.60 -36.78 26.10
CA ARG A 203 6.82 -38.03 26.25
C ARG A 203 7.73 -39.25 26.29
N GLU A 204 8.77 -39.29 25.45
CA GLU A 204 9.76 -40.35 25.43
C GLU A 204 10.56 -40.38 26.74
N ASP A 205 11.03 -39.22 27.22
CA ASP A 205 11.72 -39.06 28.51
C ASP A 205 10.83 -39.49 29.69
N PHE A 206 9.57 -39.05 29.70
CA PHE A 206 8.63 -39.43 30.75
C PHE A 206 8.35 -40.94 30.75
N ALA A 207 8.26 -41.56 29.58
CA ALA A 207 8.11 -43.01 29.47
C ALA A 207 9.35 -43.73 30.02
N ALA A 208 10.56 -43.27 29.70
CA ALA A 208 11.81 -43.82 30.20
C ALA A 208 11.93 -43.71 31.72
N VAL A 209 11.62 -42.53 32.30
CA VAL A 209 11.62 -42.33 33.76
C VAL A 209 10.58 -43.22 34.44
N ARG A 210 9.41 -43.40 33.83
CA ARG A 210 8.38 -44.31 34.37
C ARG A 210 8.86 -45.76 34.37
N GLU A 211 9.51 -46.20 33.29
CA GLU A 211 10.09 -47.54 33.20
C GLU A 211 11.19 -47.75 34.24
N GLU A 212 12.10 -46.78 34.39
CA GLU A 212 13.14 -46.81 35.41
C GLU A 212 12.55 -46.85 36.83
N LYS A 213 11.52 -46.05 37.10
CA LYS A 213 10.80 -46.12 38.38
C LYS A 213 10.20 -47.51 38.62
N THR A 214 9.59 -48.13 37.61
CA THR A 214 9.03 -49.48 37.77
C THR A 214 10.11 -50.52 38.01
N ARG A 215 11.27 -50.41 37.34
CA ARG A 215 12.43 -51.28 37.56
C ARG A 215 12.96 -51.14 38.98
N LEU A 216 13.23 -49.91 39.43
CA LEU A 216 13.72 -49.63 40.79
C LEU A 216 12.75 -50.09 41.87
N ALA A 217 11.43 -49.94 41.65
CA ALA A 217 10.43 -50.44 42.59
C ALA A 217 10.44 -51.98 42.68
N ALA A 218 10.65 -52.68 41.56
CA ALA A 218 10.81 -54.13 41.55
C ALA A 218 12.10 -54.56 42.28
N GLU A 219 13.23 -53.91 41.99
CA GLU A 219 14.51 -54.17 42.67
C GLU A 219 14.41 -53.95 44.20
N LEU A 220 13.75 -52.88 44.64
CA LEU A 220 13.49 -52.63 46.06
C LEU A 220 12.65 -53.75 46.68
N GLY A 221 11.57 -54.19 46.01
CA GLY A 221 10.76 -55.32 46.46
C GLY A 221 11.58 -56.62 46.57
N GLU A 222 12.45 -56.89 45.61
CA GLU A 222 13.37 -58.04 45.68
C GLU A 222 14.34 -57.92 46.87
N ARG A 223 14.92 -56.73 47.11
CA ARG A 223 15.80 -56.49 48.25
C ARG A 223 15.08 -56.67 49.58
N ASP A 224 13.84 -56.18 49.71
CA ASP A 224 13.03 -56.33 50.91
C ASP A 224 12.72 -57.81 51.19
N THR A 225 12.37 -58.59 50.14
CA THR A 225 12.16 -60.04 50.30
C THR A 225 13.45 -60.78 50.67
N ALA A 226 14.59 -60.40 50.09
CA ALA A 226 15.88 -60.98 50.43
C ALA A 226 16.29 -60.64 51.88
N LEU A 227 16.04 -59.41 52.31
CA LEU A 227 16.27 -58.98 53.70
C LEU A 227 15.38 -59.77 54.67
N ALA A 228 14.09 -59.92 54.37
CA ALA A 228 13.18 -60.71 55.20
C ALA A 228 13.65 -62.17 55.33
N ARG A 229 14.13 -62.79 54.24
CA ARG A 229 14.73 -64.13 54.29
C ARG A 229 15.99 -64.18 55.15
N ALA A 230 16.89 -63.20 55.00
CA ALA A 230 18.12 -63.14 55.78
C ALA A 230 17.85 -62.94 57.28
N VAL A 231 16.84 -62.13 57.64
CA VAL A 231 16.38 -61.97 59.03
C VAL A 231 15.84 -63.28 59.57
N ALA A 232 14.96 -63.98 58.82
CA ALA A 232 14.44 -65.28 59.24
C ALA A 232 15.54 -66.37 59.36
N GLU A 233 16.54 -66.36 58.48
CA GLU A 233 17.69 -67.26 58.56
C GLU A 233 18.55 -66.95 59.79
N LEU A 234 18.80 -65.67 60.09
CA LEU A 234 19.51 -65.25 61.29
C LEU A 234 18.78 -65.69 62.56
N GLU A 235 17.46 -65.50 62.64
CA GLU A 235 16.63 -65.98 63.75
C GLU A 235 16.77 -67.50 63.92
N ALA A 236 16.66 -68.27 62.82
CA ALA A 236 16.83 -69.72 62.86
C ALA A 236 18.24 -70.16 63.29
N LEU A 237 19.29 -69.40 62.92
CA LEU A 237 20.66 -69.66 63.36
C LEU A 237 20.86 -69.35 64.85
N LEU A 238 20.22 -68.30 65.36
CA LEU A 238 20.23 -67.96 66.78
C LEU A 238 19.54 -69.06 67.60
N ASP A 239 18.38 -69.54 67.16
CA ASP A 239 17.68 -70.66 67.81
C ASP A 239 18.55 -71.93 67.84
N ARG A 240 19.20 -72.28 66.71
CA ARG A 240 20.14 -73.41 66.64
C ARG A 240 21.35 -73.23 67.55
N LEU A 241 21.87 -72.01 67.64
CA LEU A 241 22.99 -71.69 68.52
C LEU A 241 22.58 -71.88 69.99
N ASP A 242 21.41 -71.42 70.38
CA ASP A 242 20.90 -71.57 71.75
C ASP A 242 20.58 -73.03 72.07
N GLU A 243 20.03 -73.79 71.12
CA GLU A 243 19.87 -75.24 71.25
C GLU A 243 21.22 -75.96 71.37
N ALA A 244 22.23 -75.56 70.58
CA ALA A 244 23.58 -76.11 70.67
C ALA A 244 24.25 -75.79 72.02
N LYS A 245 24.08 -74.56 72.54
CA LYS A 245 24.53 -74.19 73.89
C LYS A 245 23.83 -75.03 74.94
N ALA A 246 22.51 -75.21 74.86
CA ALA A 246 21.76 -76.05 75.78
C ALA A 246 22.29 -77.49 75.76
N ARG A 247 22.47 -78.09 74.58
CA ARG A 247 23.10 -79.42 74.41
C ARG A 247 24.50 -79.49 75.00
N ALA A 248 25.33 -78.46 74.79
CA ALA A 248 26.67 -78.40 75.37
C ALA A 248 26.61 -78.38 76.91
N THR A 249 25.73 -77.57 77.52
CA THR A 249 25.57 -77.54 78.98
C THR A 249 25.07 -78.87 79.56
N VAL A 250 24.20 -79.59 78.85
CA VAL A 250 23.75 -80.94 79.24
C VAL A 250 24.91 -81.92 79.14
N SER A 251 25.62 -81.93 78.02
CA SER A 251 26.79 -82.80 77.83
C SER A 251 27.90 -82.54 78.86
N GLU A 252 28.13 -81.29 79.25
CA GLU A 252 29.07 -80.93 80.32
C GLU A 252 28.62 -81.49 81.67
N LYS A 253 27.33 -81.38 82.00
CA LYS A 253 26.75 -81.98 83.21
C LYS A 253 26.85 -83.50 83.20
N ASP A 254 26.55 -84.15 82.07
CA ASP A 254 26.65 -85.60 81.93
C ASP A 254 28.11 -86.06 82.07
N CYS A 255 29.06 -85.34 81.47
CA CYS A 255 30.49 -85.58 81.67
C CYS A 255 30.92 -85.38 83.13
N ALA A 256 30.41 -84.35 83.81
CA ALA A 256 30.68 -84.12 85.23
C ALA A 256 30.08 -85.24 86.11
N ALA A 257 28.86 -85.67 85.82
CA ALA A 257 28.18 -86.79 86.49
C ALA A 257 28.93 -88.11 86.26
N ALA A 258 29.29 -88.44 85.03
CA ALA A 258 30.08 -89.63 84.70
C ALA A 258 31.45 -89.62 85.38
N ARG A 259 32.10 -88.45 85.51
CA ARG A 259 33.34 -88.29 86.29
C ARG A 259 33.12 -88.51 87.78
N ALA A 260 32.04 -87.98 88.35
CA ALA A 260 31.68 -88.16 89.75
C ALA A 260 31.34 -89.63 90.06
N GLU A 261 30.56 -90.28 89.20
CA GLU A 261 30.25 -91.72 89.27
C GLU A 261 31.52 -92.56 89.14
N SER A 262 32.39 -92.25 88.18
CA SER A 262 33.69 -92.93 88.05
C SER A 262 34.56 -92.75 89.30
N ALA A 263 34.53 -91.58 89.95
CA ALA A 263 35.24 -91.33 91.20
C ALA A 263 34.62 -92.11 92.37
N ALA A 264 33.29 -92.18 92.45
CA ALA A 264 32.58 -92.98 93.45
C ALA A 264 32.88 -94.48 93.29
N LEU A 265 32.77 -95.02 92.07
CA LEU A 265 33.12 -96.40 91.75
C LEU A 265 34.58 -96.74 92.09
N ARG A 266 35.52 -95.80 91.85
CA ARG A 266 36.91 -95.95 92.30
C ARG A 266 37.01 -96.00 93.83
N GLY A 267 36.31 -95.10 94.53
CA GLY A 267 36.26 -95.11 95.98
C GLY A 267 35.66 -96.39 96.57
N ASP A 268 34.59 -96.93 95.96
CA ASP A 268 33.99 -98.20 96.37
C ASP A 268 34.91 -99.37 96.06
N LEU A 269 35.59 -99.39 94.91
CA LEU A 269 36.62 -100.40 94.60
C LEU A 269 37.76 -100.37 95.62
N ASP A 270 38.22 -99.19 96.01
CA ASP A 270 39.27 -99.05 97.03
C ASP A 270 38.77 -99.48 98.42
N ARG A 271 37.49 -99.24 98.76
CA ARG A 271 36.86 -99.76 99.97
C ARG A 271 36.79 -101.28 99.96
N VAL A 272 36.29 -101.89 98.89
CA VAL A 272 36.21 -103.35 98.74
C VAL A 272 37.61 -103.97 98.80
N ARG A 273 38.62 -103.33 98.21
CA ARG A 273 40.01 -103.77 98.34
C ARG A 273 40.51 -103.70 99.78
N ALA A 274 40.18 -102.65 100.52
CA ALA A 274 40.54 -102.50 101.93
C ALA A 274 39.81 -103.53 102.81
N GLU A 275 38.52 -103.75 102.59
CA GLU A 275 37.72 -104.79 103.26
C GLU A 275 38.26 -106.18 102.95
N LEU A 276 38.59 -106.47 101.68
CA LEU A 276 39.20 -107.74 101.29
C LEU A 276 40.58 -107.93 101.93
N ALA A 277 41.39 -106.87 102.03
CA ALA A 277 42.65 -106.91 102.75
C ALA A 277 42.43 -107.17 104.26
N GLN A 278 41.43 -106.54 104.86
CA GLN A 278 41.03 -106.78 106.25
C GLN A 278 40.56 -108.23 106.46
N GLU A 279 39.70 -108.75 105.59
CA GLU A 279 39.25 -110.15 105.58
C GLU A 279 40.44 -111.10 105.41
N HIS A 280 41.39 -110.81 104.52
CA HIS A 280 42.61 -111.60 104.39
C HIS A 280 43.46 -111.58 105.67
N THR A 281 43.58 -110.43 106.35
CA THR A 281 44.28 -110.35 107.63
C THR A 281 43.52 -111.09 108.74
N ALA A 282 42.19 -110.98 108.80
CA ALA A 282 41.34 -111.65 109.77
C ALA A 282 41.37 -113.18 109.56
N ARG A 283 41.32 -113.62 108.30
CA ARG A 283 41.46 -115.01 107.90
C ARG A 283 42.84 -115.56 108.22
N SER A 284 43.91 -114.81 107.91
CA SER A 284 45.27 -115.21 108.30
C SER A 284 45.41 -115.33 109.82
N LEU A 285 44.79 -114.44 110.58
CA LEU A 285 44.77 -114.49 112.04
C LEU A 285 43.95 -115.68 112.56
N ALA A 286 42.81 -115.98 111.93
CA ALA A 286 41.96 -117.12 112.27
C ALA A 286 42.63 -118.46 111.93
N GLU A 287 43.30 -118.54 110.78
CA GLU A 287 44.13 -119.68 110.39
C GLU A 287 45.31 -119.85 111.37
N ALA A 288 46.00 -118.78 111.74
CA ALA A 288 47.05 -118.82 112.76
C ALA A 288 46.51 -119.30 114.13
N ARG A 289 45.33 -118.83 114.55
CA ARG A 289 44.65 -119.30 115.77
C ARG A 289 44.21 -120.76 115.69
N ALA A 290 43.68 -121.20 114.55
CA ALA A 290 43.30 -122.59 114.33
C ALA A 290 44.52 -123.51 114.38
N THR A 291 45.65 -123.07 113.81
CA THR A 291 46.92 -123.79 113.88
C THR A 291 47.41 -123.87 115.33
N ALA A 292 47.37 -122.75 116.08
CA ALA A 292 47.73 -122.73 117.49
C ALA A 292 46.83 -123.62 118.37
N LEU A 293 45.51 -123.63 118.11
CA LEU A 293 44.56 -124.51 118.78
C LEU A 293 44.77 -125.97 118.42
N ALA A 294 45.12 -126.29 117.17
CA ALA A 294 45.46 -127.64 116.75
C ALA A 294 46.71 -128.15 117.48
N GLU A 295 47.75 -127.32 117.61
CA GLU A 295 48.94 -127.64 118.41
C GLU A 295 48.63 -127.79 119.91
N GLU A 296 47.74 -126.97 120.46
CA GLU A 296 47.27 -127.12 121.85
C GLU A 296 46.47 -128.41 122.04
N LEU A 297 45.66 -128.79 121.05
CA LEU A 297 44.86 -130.01 121.08
C LEU A 297 45.73 -131.26 120.93
N GLU A 298 46.76 -131.24 120.09
CA GLU A 298 47.79 -132.29 120.07
C GLU A 298 48.52 -132.39 121.42
N ARG A 299 48.90 -131.24 122.02
CA ARG A 299 49.53 -131.22 123.36
C ARG A 299 48.58 -131.73 124.46
N ALA A 300 47.28 -131.51 124.33
CA ALA A 300 46.26 -132.01 125.25
C ALA A 300 45.99 -133.51 125.05
N GLN A 301 45.96 -133.98 123.80
CA GLN A 301 45.84 -135.40 123.47
C GLN A 301 47.08 -136.18 123.92
N ALA A 302 48.29 -135.64 123.75
CA ALA A 302 49.51 -136.24 124.27
C ALA A 302 49.49 -136.38 125.81
N ARG A 303 48.91 -135.39 126.52
CA ARG A 303 48.69 -135.46 127.98
C ARG A 303 47.62 -136.49 128.34
N ALA A 304 46.51 -136.52 127.60
CA ALA A 304 45.43 -137.48 127.82
C ALA A 304 45.92 -138.92 127.59
N VAL A 305 46.75 -139.18 126.58
CA VAL A 305 47.38 -140.50 126.36
C VAL A 305 48.35 -140.84 127.50
N ALA A 306 49.11 -139.87 128.01
CA ALA A 306 49.99 -140.09 129.16
C ALA A 306 49.21 -140.36 130.46
N ASP A 307 48.07 -139.71 130.68
CA ASP A 307 47.20 -139.93 131.83
C ASP A 307 46.37 -141.22 131.69
N GLN A 308 45.98 -141.62 130.47
CA GLN A 308 45.36 -142.90 130.17
C GLN A 308 46.33 -144.06 130.44
N ALA A 309 47.60 -143.92 130.05
CA ALA A 309 48.64 -144.91 130.36
C ALA A 309 48.90 -145.03 131.87
N ARG A 310 48.77 -143.94 132.64
CA ARG A 310 48.80 -143.96 134.11
C ARG A 310 47.56 -144.62 134.71
N TYR A 311 46.38 -144.39 134.13
CA TYR A 311 45.13 -145.01 134.56
C TYR A 311 45.13 -146.52 134.32
N ASP A 312 45.61 -146.97 133.16
CA ASP A 312 45.71 -148.39 132.82
C ASP A 312 46.75 -149.12 133.71
N ASP A 313 47.83 -148.44 134.11
CA ASP A 313 48.81 -148.98 135.07
C ASP A 313 48.22 -149.14 136.49
N VAL A 314 47.38 -148.20 136.94
CA VAL A 314 46.69 -148.27 138.23
C VAL A 314 45.58 -149.34 138.23
N VAL A 315 44.84 -149.49 137.12
CA VAL A 315 43.81 -150.53 136.97
C VAL A 315 44.45 -151.93 136.93
N ARG A 316 45.61 -152.07 136.29
CA ARG A 316 46.39 -153.32 136.30
C ARG A 316 46.88 -153.70 137.70
N GLN A 317 47.35 -152.72 138.49
CA GLN A 317 47.79 -152.95 139.88
C GLN A 317 46.62 -153.32 140.82
N LEU A 318 45.40 -152.83 140.56
CA LEU A 318 44.20 -153.19 141.33
C LEU A 318 43.62 -154.56 140.95
N ALA A 319 43.87 -155.04 139.73
CA ALA A 319 43.50 -156.39 139.30
C ALA A 319 44.37 -157.50 139.94
N GLU A 320 45.56 -157.17 140.45
CA GLU A 320 46.51 -158.13 141.07
C GLU A 320 46.28 -158.39 142.57
N LEU A 321 45.41 -157.65 143.27
CA LEU A 321 45.16 -157.79 144.72
C LEU A 321 43.90 -158.60 145.10
N ALA A 322 43.12 -159.10 144.13
CA ALA A 322 41.81 -159.72 144.41
C ALA A 322 41.45 -160.94 143.54
N ARG A 323 42.29 -161.99 143.50
CA ARG A 323 41.83 -163.34 143.09
C ARG A 323 42.59 -164.51 143.76
N PRO A 324 41.91 -165.52 144.33
CA PRO A 324 42.44 -166.87 144.56
C PRO A 324 42.39 -167.71 143.25
N PRO A 325 42.99 -168.92 143.21
CA PRO A 325 43.74 -169.45 142.07
C PRO A 325 42.86 -169.99 140.94
N VAL A 326 43.46 -170.19 139.74
CA VAL A 326 43.32 -171.36 138.83
C VAL A 326 43.66 -170.98 137.37
N VAL A 327 44.73 -171.62 136.89
CA VAL A 327 44.98 -172.23 135.56
C VAL A 327 45.09 -171.32 134.32
N GLU A 328 46.30 -171.38 133.74
CA GLU A 328 46.69 -171.53 132.31
C GLU A 328 45.89 -170.71 131.28
N GLU A 329 46.46 -170.08 130.26
CA GLU A 329 47.61 -170.43 129.44
C GLU A 329 47.83 -169.22 128.49
N SER A 330 49.08 -168.99 128.12
CA SER A 330 49.58 -168.52 126.80
C SER A 330 48.62 -168.65 125.58
N PRO A 331 48.99 -168.15 124.39
CA PRO A 331 49.67 -166.91 124.01
C PRO A 331 49.08 -166.35 122.67
N GLU A 332 49.88 -165.54 121.96
CA GLU A 332 49.90 -165.41 120.49
C GLU A 332 48.79 -164.58 119.81
N SER A 333 49.10 -163.34 119.39
CA SER A 333 49.66 -162.98 118.07
C SER A 333 48.59 -162.89 116.96
N PRO A 334 48.87 -162.47 115.72
CA PRO A 334 49.40 -161.18 115.25
C PRO A 334 48.57 -160.67 114.03
N VAL A 335 49.22 -159.85 113.19
CA VAL A 335 49.01 -159.65 111.73
C VAL A 335 48.30 -158.37 111.28
N GLU A 336 49.12 -157.55 110.61
CA GLU A 336 48.94 -156.81 109.34
C GLU A 336 47.53 -156.69 108.73
N ALA A 337 47.20 -155.52 108.16
CA ALA A 337 47.46 -155.23 106.74
C ALA A 337 46.68 -154.01 106.20
N SER A 338 47.29 -153.42 105.17
CA SER A 338 46.69 -152.84 103.94
C SER A 338 46.12 -151.41 103.89
N GLU A 339 46.68 -150.65 102.92
CA GLU A 339 46.03 -149.97 101.77
C GLU A 339 44.80 -149.04 102.00
N LEU A 340 44.57 -147.90 101.33
CA LEU A 340 44.86 -147.43 99.96
C LEU A 340 44.57 -145.90 99.87
N LYS A 341 45.29 -145.21 98.95
CA LYS A 341 45.13 -143.84 98.37
C LYS A 341 45.44 -142.58 99.21
#